data_AF-A0A800JC17-F1
#
_entry.id   AF-A0A800JC17-F1
#
_cell.length_a   1.000
_cell.length_b   1.000
_cell.length_c   1.000
_cell.angle_alpha   90.00
_cell.angle_beta   90.00
_cell.angle_gamma   90.00
#
_symmetry.space_group_name_H-M   'P 1'
#
loop_
_entity.id
_entity.type
_entity.pdbx_description
1 polymer ?
#
loop_
_entity_poly.entity_id
_entity_poly.type
_entity_poly.pdbx_seq_one_letter_code
_entity_poly.pdbx_strand_id
1 'polypeptide(L)'
;MPNNFPSRASDFPSRTSLECPAFFSNCKMKMNIANRGWLPLMVVAGMAGNLSAANADLVSQGKALFQTKICFTCHQVEGGPPALAGVAMKAPKFEGNFWGTERTVTLGFGGKDAKAKFDDAYFIESIRNPLAKVVKSAAAPMPPPPAVNDDEMKALIAYVKSLSDG
;
A
#
# COMPACT_ATOMS: atom_id res chain seq x y z
N MET A 1 -50.03 18.91 16.81
CA MET A 1 -49.72 17.70 17.59
C MET A 1 -48.21 17.60 17.73
N PRO A 2 -47.62 17.89 18.90
CA PRO A 2 -46.18 17.74 19.14
C PRO A 2 -45.91 16.43 19.90
N ASN A 3 -44.92 15.65 19.47
CA ASN A 3 -44.36 14.49 20.18
C ASN A 3 -43.00 14.19 19.52
N ASN A 4 -41.89 13.84 20.18
CA ASN A 4 -41.47 13.79 21.57
C ASN A 4 -39.97 13.44 21.46
N PHE A 5 -39.06 14.34 21.86
CA PHE A 5 -37.62 14.06 21.93
C PHE A 5 -37.29 13.63 23.35
N PRO A 6 -36.64 12.47 23.58
CA PRO A 6 -36.06 12.20 24.88
C PRO A 6 -34.65 12.80 24.97
N SER A 7 -34.56 13.85 25.77
CA SER A 7 -33.36 14.33 26.43
C SER A 7 -32.81 13.26 27.39
N ARG A 8 -31.53 12.91 27.28
CA ARG A 8 -30.79 12.39 28.44
C ARG A 8 -29.31 12.78 28.37
N ALA A 9 -29.03 13.89 29.03
CA ALA A 9 -27.72 14.21 29.56
C ALA A 9 -27.54 13.48 30.91
N SER A 10 -26.32 13.02 31.17
CA SER A 10 -25.67 12.78 32.47
C SER A 10 -24.93 11.44 32.45
N ASP A 11 -23.60 11.49 32.41
CA ASP A 11 -22.64 10.64 33.16
C ASP A 11 -21.29 10.56 32.44
N PHE A 12 -20.55 11.67 32.49
CA PHE A 12 -19.09 11.64 32.33
C PHE A 12 -18.48 11.81 33.72
N PRO A 13 -17.86 10.78 34.31
CA PRO A 13 -17.10 10.97 35.53
C PRO A 13 -15.79 11.70 35.20
N SER A 14 -15.68 12.88 35.80
CA SER A 14 -14.50 13.72 35.95
C SER A 14 -13.30 12.90 36.41
N ARG A 15 -12.29 12.75 35.55
CA ARG A 15 -10.99 12.22 35.96
C ARG A 15 -10.15 13.39 36.48
N THR A 16 -10.13 13.49 37.79
CA THR A 16 -9.33 14.40 38.61
C THR A 16 -7.84 14.21 38.31
N SER A 17 -7.13 15.33 38.18
CA SER A 17 -5.70 15.45 38.43
C SER A 17 -5.32 14.71 39.70
N LEU A 18 -4.23 13.94 39.67
CA LEU A 18 -3.38 13.64 40.82
C LEU A 18 -2.14 12.89 40.31
N GLU A 19 -0.99 13.55 40.55
CA GLU A 19 0.29 12.95 40.93
C GLU A 19 1.06 12.11 39.89
N CYS A 20 2.19 12.69 39.49
CA CYS A 20 3.42 11.93 39.30
C CYS A 20 3.72 11.14 40.58
N PRO A 21 4.35 9.95 40.45
CA PRO A 21 5.76 9.94 40.80
C PRO A 21 6.61 9.14 39.83
N ALA A 22 7.79 9.69 39.59
CA ALA A 22 8.96 8.96 39.14
C ALA A 22 9.21 7.79 40.09
N PHE A 23 8.99 6.56 39.61
CA PHE A 23 9.50 5.36 40.28
C PHE A 23 10.80 4.95 39.61
N PHE A 24 11.86 5.52 40.16
CA PHE A 24 13.24 5.05 40.04
C PHE A 24 13.28 3.60 40.53
N SER A 25 13.40 2.63 39.63
CA SER A 25 13.77 1.26 40.04
C SER A 25 14.58 0.56 38.95
N ASN A 26 15.84 0.96 38.86
CA ASN A 26 17.00 0.08 38.99
C ASN A 26 16.82 -1.36 38.48
N CYS A 27 16.69 -1.54 37.17
CA CYS A 27 16.88 -2.85 36.55
C CYS A 27 18.38 -3.12 36.47
N LYS A 28 18.91 -3.73 37.54
CA LYS A 28 20.27 -4.26 37.64
C LYS A 28 20.52 -5.27 36.52
N MET A 29 21.20 -4.78 35.48
CA MET A 29 21.88 -5.58 34.47
C MET A 29 22.81 -6.58 35.17
N LYS A 30 22.45 -7.88 35.13
CA LYS A 30 23.32 -8.97 35.59
C LYS A 30 23.87 -9.67 34.34
N MET A 31 24.90 -9.06 33.76
CA MET A 31 25.70 -9.65 32.70
C MET A 31 26.54 -10.79 33.29
N ASN A 32 26.09 -12.03 33.09
CA ASN A 32 26.93 -13.20 33.26
C ASN A 32 27.62 -13.49 31.92
N ILE A 33 28.73 -12.79 31.64
CA ILE A 33 29.63 -13.17 30.54
C ILE A 33 30.71 -14.06 31.14
N ALA A 34 30.42 -15.35 31.16
CA ALA A 34 31.39 -16.39 31.42
C ALA A 34 32.14 -16.72 30.13
N ASN A 35 33.39 -16.25 30.08
CA ASN A 35 34.58 -16.99 29.69
C ASN A 35 34.66 -17.68 28.30
N ARG A 36 35.68 -17.23 27.57
CA ARG A 36 36.68 -18.05 26.84
C ARG A 36 36.37 -18.49 25.41
N GLY A 37 36.93 -17.71 24.49
CA GLY A 37 37.80 -18.25 23.45
C GLY A 37 37.13 -18.77 22.19
N TRP A 38 36.89 -17.87 21.23
CA TRP A 38 37.40 -18.01 19.85
C TRP A 38 36.97 -16.76 19.07
N LEU A 39 37.93 -15.91 18.72
CA LEU A 39 37.82 -15.14 17.48
C LEU A 39 38.16 -16.12 16.36
N PRO A 40 37.25 -16.28 15.37
CA PRO A 40 37.72 -15.92 14.04
C PRO A 40 36.70 -15.10 13.24
N LEU A 41 37.24 -14.07 12.58
CA LEU A 41 36.88 -13.69 11.21
C LEU A 41 35.41 -13.31 10.94
N MET A 42 34.99 -12.13 11.39
CA MET A 42 33.80 -11.45 10.87
C MET A 42 34.22 -10.33 9.93
N VAL A 43 34.46 -10.65 8.65
CA VAL A 43 34.44 -9.67 7.56
C VAL A 43 33.76 -10.32 6.35
N VAL A 44 32.88 -9.54 5.71
CA VAL A 44 32.11 -9.81 4.47
C VAL A 44 30.70 -10.39 4.67
N ALA A 45 29.79 -9.59 5.24
CA ALA A 45 28.35 -9.70 5.00
C ALA A 45 27.67 -8.34 5.17
N GLY A 46 27.98 -7.38 4.30
CA GLY A 46 27.52 -5.98 4.43
C GLY A 46 26.75 -5.38 3.24
N MET A 47 26.60 -6.09 2.11
CA MET A 47 26.10 -5.49 0.85
C MET A 47 24.80 -6.09 0.31
N ALA A 48 24.12 -6.97 1.07
CA ALA A 48 22.82 -7.53 0.69
C ALA A 48 21.63 -6.95 1.49
N GLY A 49 21.87 -6.42 2.70
CA GLY A 49 20.82 -5.87 3.56
C GLY A 49 20.31 -4.48 3.12
N ASN A 50 21.15 -3.71 2.44
CA ASN A 50 20.82 -2.38 1.92
C ASN A 50 19.89 -2.40 0.70
N LEU A 51 19.96 -3.43 -0.16
CA LEU A 51 19.09 -3.56 -1.33
C LEU A 51 17.65 -3.92 -0.93
N SER A 52 17.49 -4.82 0.04
CA SER A 52 16.15 -5.19 0.56
C SER A 52 15.51 -4.03 1.33
N ALA A 53 16.30 -3.32 2.16
CA ALA A 53 15.82 -2.14 2.88
C ALA A 53 15.44 -0.98 1.92
N ALA A 54 16.26 -0.69 0.90
CA ALA A 54 15.94 0.34 -0.09
C ALA A 54 14.68 0.00 -0.91
N ASN A 55 14.48 -1.28 -1.25
CA ASN A 55 13.25 -1.72 -1.90
C ASN A 55 12.04 -1.58 -0.97
N ALA A 56 12.18 -1.93 0.31
CA ALA A 56 11.12 -1.75 1.29
C ALA A 56 10.74 -0.26 1.49
N ASP A 57 11.72 0.64 1.48
CA ASP A 57 11.48 2.09 1.53
C ASP A 57 10.74 2.59 0.29
N LEU A 58 11.11 2.14 -0.90
CA LEU A 58 10.41 2.47 -2.15
C LEU A 58 8.97 1.92 -2.18
N VAL A 59 8.77 0.70 -1.68
CA VAL A 59 7.46 0.07 -1.54
C VAL A 59 6.60 0.85 -0.55
N SER A 60 7.16 1.29 0.58
CA SER A 60 6.48 2.13 1.57
C SER A 60 6.08 3.49 0.99
N GLN A 61 6.98 4.13 0.25
CA GLN A 61 6.68 5.37 -0.47
C GLN A 61 5.59 5.15 -1.52
N GLY A 62 5.66 4.07 -2.30
CA GLY A 62 4.64 3.69 -3.28
C GLY A 62 3.28 3.44 -2.62
N LYS A 63 3.24 2.83 -1.44
CA LYS A 63 2.00 2.65 -0.66
C LYS A 63 1.39 3.98 -0.24
N ALA A 64 2.21 4.91 0.26
CA ALA A 64 1.77 6.25 0.62
C ALA A 64 1.26 7.01 -0.60
N LEU A 65 1.94 6.89 -1.75
CA LEU A 65 1.51 7.45 -3.03
C LEU A 65 0.19 6.84 -3.50
N PHE A 66 0.01 5.53 -3.37
CA PHE A 66 -1.24 4.84 -3.74
C PHE A 66 -2.44 5.34 -2.93
N GLN A 67 -2.21 5.73 -1.67
CA GLN A 67 -3.23 6.33 -0.81
C GLN A 67 -3.47 7.81 -1.14
N THR A 68 -2.41 8.61 -1.24
CA THR A 68 -2.51 10.06 -1.49
C THR A 68 -3.01 10.40 -2.89
N LYS A 69 -2.68 9.57 -3.89
CA LYS A 69 -3.17 9.68 -5.27
C LYS A 69 -4.50 8.95 -5.49
N ILE A 70 -5.21 8.62 -4.41
CA ILE A 70 -6.57 8.04 -4.38
C ILE A 70 -6.75 6.74 -5.17
N CYS A 71 -5.67 6.03 -5.50
CA CYS A 71 -5.72 4.79 -6.28
C CYS A 71 -6.54 3.71 -5.58
N PHE A 72 -6.48 3.67 -4.24
CA PHE A 72 -7.22 2.73 -3.39
C PHE A 72 -8.75 2.83 -3.50
N THR A 73 -9.28 3.96 -3.98
CA THR A 73 -10.73 4.15 -4.11
C THR A 73 -11.33 3.27 -5.21
N CYS A 74 -10.53 2.99 -6.25
CA CYS A 74 -10.91 2.20 -7.42
C CYS A 74 -10.20 0.84 -7.47
N HIS A 75 -8.97 0.74 -6.96
CA HIS A 75 -8.22 -0.51 -7.00
C HIS A 75 -8.15 -1.14 -5.62
N GLN A 76 -8.77 -2.31 -5.50
CA GLN A 76 -8.67 -3.12 -4.30
C GLN A 76 -7.25 -3.70 -4.19
N VAL A 77 -6.70 -3.65 -2.97
CA VAL A 77 -5.45 -4.29 -2.58
C VAL A 77 -5.71 -5.15 -1.35
N GLU A 78 -4.96 -6.24 -1.18
CA GLU A 78 -5.01 -7.06 0.03
C GLU A 78 -4.68 -6.21 1.27
N GLY A 79 -5.54 -6.29 2.30
CA GLY A 79 -5.40 -5.50 3.53
C GLY A 79 -5.67 -4.00 3.39
N GLY A 80 -6.12 -3.53 2.23
CA GLY A 80 -6.54 -2.15 1.99
C GLY A 80 -8.01 -1.88 2.33
N PRO A 81 -8.41 -0.60 2.46
CA PRO A 81 -9.82 -0.24 2.57
C PRO A 81 -10.61 -0.72 1.33
N PRO A 82 -11.92 -1.01 1.47
CA PRO A 82 -12.74 -1.50 0.37
C PRO A 82 -12.85 -0.45 -0.75
N ALA A 83 -12.50 -0.84 -1.98
CA ALA A 83 -12.55 0.00 -3.17
C ALA A 83 -13.99 0.09 -3.72
N LEU A 84 -14.87 0.85 -3.05
CA LEU A 84 -16.29 0.96 -3.41
C LEU A 84 -16.51 1.44 -4.85
N ALA A 85 -15.75 2.43 -5.30
CA ALA A 85 -15.82 2.91 -6.68
C ALA A 85 -15.30 1.84 -7.66
N GLY A 86 -14.30 1.06 -7.24
CA GLY A 86 -13.76 -0.07 -7.99
C GLY A 86 -14.79 -1.16 -8.27
N VAL A 87 -15.61 -1.49 -7.28
CA VAL A 87 -16.69 -2.48 -7.42
C VAL A 87 -17.72 -2.03 -8.45
N ALA A 88 -18.15 -0.75 -8.38
CA ALA A 88 -19.10 -0.20 -9.33
C ALA A 88 -18.56 -0.19 -10.77
N MET A 89 -17.27 0.13 -10.94
CA MET A 89 -16.60 0.24 -12.24
C MET A 89 -16.01 -1.09 -12.74
N LYS A 90 -16.16 -2.18 -11.97
CA LYS A 90 -15.48 -3.48 -12.21
C LYS A 90 -13.97 -3.31 -12.47
N ALA A 91 -13.35 -2.43 -11.70
CA ALA A 91 -11.93 -2.14 -11.80
C ALA A 91 -11.09 -3.39 -11.45
N PRO A 92 -9.90 -3.55 -12.05
CA PRO A 92 -9.02 -4.66 -11.71
C PRO A 92 -8.50 -4.53 -10.28
N LYS A 93 -8.48 -5.66 -9.58
CA LYS A 93 -7.90 -5.79 -8.24
C LYS A 93 -6.42 -6.12 -8.35
N PHE A 94 -5.62 -5.64 -7.41
CA PHE A 94 -4.20 -5.94 -7.28
C PHE A 94 -4.00 -6.94 -6.13
N GLU A 95 -4.41 -8.18 -6.37
CA GLU A 95 -4.38 -9.27 -5.40
C GLU A 95 -3.80 -10.53 -6.08
N GLY A 96 -2.90 -11.24 -5.38
CA GLY A 96 -2.22 -12.44 -5.88
C GLY A 96 -1.28 -12.17 -7.06
N ASN A 97 -0.91 -13.21 -7.81
CA ASN A 97 0.09 -13.10 -8.88
C ASN A 97 -0.50 -12.52 -10.19
N PHE A 98 -0.54 -11.19 -10.29
CA PHE A 98 -1.00 -10.48 -11.50
C PHE A 98 0.13 -9.84 -12.31
N TRP A 99 1.30 -9.62 -11.73
CA TRP A 99 2.43 -8.97 -12.41
C TRP A 99 3.03 -9.89 -13.49
N GLY A 100 3.28 -9.36 -14.68
CA GLY A 100 3.80 -10.12 -15.81
C GLY A 100 2.80 -11.13 -16.41
N THR A 101 1.55 -11.16 -15.93
CA THR A 101 0.52 -12.01 -16.53
C THR A 101 -0.05 -11.40 -17.80
N GLU A 102 -0.53 -12.25 -18.71
CA GLU A 102 -1.29 -11.79 -19.87
C GLU A 102 -2.73 -11.49 -19.46
N ARG A 103 -3.23 -10.35 -19.89
CA ARG A 103 -4.62 -9.94 -19.69
C ARG A 103 -5.26 -9.48 -20.98
N THR A 104 -6.55 -9.75 -21.12
CA THR A 104 -7.34 -9.28 -22.25
C THR A 104 -7.73 -7.82 -22.02
N VAL A 105 -7.33 -6.97 -22.97
CA VAL A 105 -7.62 -5.53 -22.99
C VAL A 105 -8.37 -5.18 -24.27
N THR A 106 -9.06 -4.06 -24.29
CA THR A 106 -9.62 -3.44 -25.49
C THR A 106 -8.79 -2.21 -25.82
N LEU A 107 -8.46 -2.03 -27.10
CA LEU A 107 -7.83 -0.80 -27.59
C LEU A 107 -8.89 0.29 -27.66
N GLY A 108 -8.90 1.21 -26.71
CA GLY A 108 -10.02 2.12 -26.49
C GLY A 108 -11.15 1.51 -25.66
N PHE A 109 -12.02 2.37 -25.13
CA PHE A 109 -13.25 1.92 -24.47
C PHE A 109 -14.24 1.36 -25.50
N GLY A 110 -14.48 0.04 -25.47
CA GLY A 110 -15.36 -0.65 -26.43
C GLY A 110 -14.73 -0.90 -27.81
N GLY A 111 -13.41 -0.74 -27.95
CA GLY A 111 -12.70 -1.02 -29.21
C GLY A 111 -12.31 -2.49 -29.39
N LYS A 112 -11.30 -2.74 -30.22
CA LYS A 112 -10.88 -4.10 -30.58
C LYS A 112 -10.23 -4.82 -29.39
N ASP A 113 -10.58 -6.09 -29.21
CA ASP A 113 -9.93 -6.97 -28.24
C ASP A 113 -8.46 -7.19 -28.60
N ALA A 114 -7.58 -7.08 -27.61
CA ALA A 114 -6.15 -7.33 -27.69
C ALA A 114 -5.71 -8.08 -26.42
N LYS A 115 -4.54 -8.72 -26.49
CA LYS A 115 -3.86 -9.27 -25.32
C LYS A 115 -2.68 -8.37 -25.00
N ALA A 116 -2.55 -7.98 -23.73
CA ALA A 116 -1.42 -7.22 -23.25
C ALA A 116 -0.84 -7.90 -22.02
N LYS A 117 0.49 -7.87 -21.89
CA LYS A 117 1.18 -8.31 -20.68
C LYS A 117 1.18 -7.17 -19.67
N PHE A 118 0.94 -7.47 -18.40
CA PHE A 118 1.02 -6.47 -17.33
C PHE A 118 2.49 -6.25 -16.94
N ASP A 119 3.17 -5.37 -17.68
CA ASP A 119 4.56 -4.97 -17.43
C ASP A 119 4.66 -3.50 -16.97
N ASP A 120 5.89 -3.05 -16.69
CA ASP A 120 6.17 -1.67 -16.27
C ASP A 120 5.66 -0.66 -17.29
N ALA A 121 5.89 -0.92 -18.58
CA ALA A 121 5.49 -0.02 -19.67
C ALA A 121 3.97 0.09 -19.78
N TYR A 122 3.26 -1.03 -19.66
CA TYR A 122 1.81 -1.11 -19.61
C TYR A 122 1.25 -0.34 -18.42
N PHE A 123 1.86 -0.47 -17.24
CA PHE A 123 1.42 0.26 -16.04
C PHE A 123 1.58 1.78 -16.21
N ILE A 124 2.73 2.23 -16.73
CA ILE A 124 3.00 3.65 -17.01
C ILE A 124 2.02 4.18 -18.04
N GLU A 125 1.80 3.44 -19.13
CA GLU A 125 0.84 3.80 -20.18
C GLU A 125 -0.58 3.86 -19.63
N SER A 126 -0.96 2.93 -18.75
CA SER A 126 -2.30 2.90 -18.14
C SER A 126 -2.57 4.11 -17.26
N ILE A 127 -1.55 4.65 -16.58
CA ILE A 127 -1.68 5.85 -15.75
C ILE A 127 -1.67 7.12 -16.61
N ARG A 128 -0.79 7.20 -17.61
CA ARG A 128 -0.67 8.40 -18.46
C ARG A 128 -1.80 8.51 -19.48
N ASN A 129 -2.20 7.39 -20.06
CA ASN A 129 -3.19 7.26 -21.13
C ASN A 129 -4.20 6.15 -20.80
N PRO A 130 -5.06 6.32 -19.78
CA PRO A 130 -5.98 5.27 -19.32
C PRO A 130 -7.01 4.82 -20.36
N LEU A 131 -7.24 5.62 -21.40
CA LEU A 131 -8.16 5.29 -22.50
C LEU A 131 -7.52 4.44 -23.59
N ALA A 132 -6.18 4.34 -23.65
CA ALA A 132 -5.50 3.61 -24.72
C ALA A 132 -5.77 2.10 -24.63
N LYS A 133 -5.68 1.54 -23.42
CA LYS A 133 -5.87 0.11 -23.13
C LYS A 133 -6.76 -0.05 -21.92
N VAL A 134 -7.97 -0.57 -22.13
CA VAL A 134 -8.94 -0.80 -21.06
C VAL A 134 -9.09 -2.29 -20.84
N VAL A 135 -9.01 -2.78 -19.61
CA VAL A 135 -9.19 -4.22 -19.34
C VAL A 135 -10.63 -4.62 -19.69
N LYS A 136 -10.84 -5.74 -20.40
CA LYS A 136 -12.18 -6.16 -20.86
C LYS A 136 -13.20 -6.35 -19.72
N SER A 137 -12.72 -6.64 -18.51
CA SER A 137 -13.56 -6.76 -17.31
C SER A 137 -14.06 -5.42 -16.77
N ALA A 138 -13.42 -4.30 -17.14
CA ALA A 138 -13.76 -2.97 -16.64
C ALA A 138 -15.05 -2.48 -17.31
N ALA A 139 -16.00 -2.03 -16.49
CA ALA A 139 -17.27 -1.49 -16.96
C ALA A 139 -17.13 -0.07 -17.53
N ALA A 140 -16.05 0.63 -17.15
CA ALA A 140 -15.77 1.98 -17.54
C ALA A 140 -14.25 2.20 -17.61
N PRO A 141 -13.76 3.15 -18.42
CA PRO A 141 -12.34 3.47 -18.47
C PRO A 141 -11.89 4.10 -17.15
N MET A 142 -10.62 3.91 -16.80
CA MET A 142 -10.02 4.55 -15.63
C MET A 142 -10.04 6.07 -15.83
N PRO A 143 -10.55 6.86 -14.85
CA PRO A 143 -10.47 8.31 -14.94
C PRO A 143 -9.01 8.76 -14.89
N PRO A 144 -8.65 9.91 -15.49
CA PRO A 144 -7.30 10.44 -15.40
C PRO A 144 -6.89 10.61 -13.93
N PRO A 145 -5.87 9.86 -13.45
CA PRO A 145 -5.42 10.01 -12.08
C PRO A 145 -4.74 11.37 -11.88
N PRO A 146 -4.54 11.81 -10.62
CA PRO A 146 -3.69 12.95 -10.32
C PRO A 146 -2.31 12.80 -10.98
N ALA A 147 -1.68 13.91 -11.36
CA ALA A 147 -0.37 13.88 -11.99
C ALA A 147 0.64 13.09 -11.13
N VAL A 148 1.32 12.13 -11.77
CA VAL A 148 2.36 11.29 -11.19
C VAL A 148 3.68 11.59 -11.88
N ASN A 149 4.68 12.00 -11.09
CA ASN A 149 6.02 12.27 -11.61
C ASN A 149 6.79 10.96 -11.87
N ASP A 150 7.90 11.02 -12.63
CA ASP A 150 8.68 9.82 -12.97
C ASP A 150 9.23 9.08 -11.74
N ASP A 151 9.60 9.81 -10.68
CA ASP A 151 10.11 9.18 -9.45
C ASP A 151 8.99 8.57 -8.61
N GLU A 152 7.82 9.24 -8.54
CA GLU A 152 6.61 8.68 -7.92
C GLU A 152 6.16 7.40 -8.65
N MET A 153 6.27 7.39 -9.98
CA MET A 153 5.93 6.24 -10.81
C MET A 153 6.78 5.02 -10.47
N LYS A 154 8.09 5.19 -10.29
CA LYS A 154 8.99 4.09 -9.88
C LYS A 154 8.60 3.51 -8.52
N ALA A 155 8.28 4.37 -7.55
CA ALA A 155 7.83 3.94 -6.24
C ALA A 155 6.48 3.20 -6.30
N LEU A 156 5.53 3.70 -7.10
CA LEU A 156 4.24 3.04 -7.33
C LEU A 156 4.40 1.67 -7.99
N ILE A 157 5.26 1.56 -9.00
CA ILE A 157 5.59 0.28 -9.65
C ILE A 157 6.16 -0.70 -8.64
N ALA A 158 7.14 -0.28 -7.82
CA ALA A 158 7.74 -1.13 -6.80
C ALA A 158 6.68 -1.63 -5.80
N TYR A 159 5.78 -0.76 -5.35
CA TYR A 159 4.68 -1.13 -4.46
C TYR A 159 3.70 -2.12 -5.13
N VAL A 160 3.20 -1.81 -6.33
CA VAL A 160 2.25 -2.68 -7.04
C VAL A 160 2.88 -4.04 -7.35
N LYS A 161 4.16 -4.08 -7.71
CA LYS A 161 4.89 -5.33 -7.91
C LYS A 161 5.00 -6.14 -6.62
N SER A 162 5.26 -5.48 -5.49
CA SER A 162 5.30 -6.16 -4.18
C SER A 162 3.95 -6.78 -3.77
N LEU A 163 2.82 -6.25 -4.28
CA LEU A 163 1.50 -6.85 -4.07
C LEU A 163 1.28 -8.12 -4.89
N SER A 164 2.08 -8.31 -5.96
CA SER A 164 1.99 -9.50 -6.80
C SER A 164 2.80 -10.68 -6.27
N ASP A 165 3.80 -10.41 -5.43
CA ASP A 165 4.67 -11.42 -4.82
C ASP A 165 4.08 -11.95 -3.48
N GLY A 166 2.86 -11.52 -3.12
CA GLY A 166 2.16 -11.82 -1.87
C GLY A 166 1.19 -12.99 -1.91
#